data_AF-A0A7K4GRA1-F1
#
_entry.id   AF-A0A7K4GRA1-F1
#
_cell.length_a   1.000
_cell.length_b   1.000
_cell.length_c   1.000
_cell.angle_alpha   90.00
_cell.angle_beta   90.00
_cell.angle_gamma   90.00
#
_symmetry.space_group_name_H-M   'P 1'
#
loop_
_entity.id
_entity.type
_entity.pdbx_description
1 polymer ?
#
loop_
_entity_poly.entity_id
_entity_poly.type
_entity_poly.pdbx_seq_one_letter_code
_entity_poly.pdbx_strand_id
1 'polypeptide(L)'
;MSDFKAIVDSSFDNGVPFWIYTSDYIFGMIPVDASGTRWKEVSYTFEEQDNPLFVTERAADLSFQFLLEEVEKGVSFYVEDLRIPLVKEFAKTLEGKPGPEKINAVIAELINNSSRYSSNLPIIKSKDELGTLTSKI
;
A
#
# COMPACT_ATOMS: atom_id res chain seq x y z
N MET A 1 -17.36 1.96 -8.74
CA MET A 1 -16.64 3.25 -8.97
C MET A 1 -16.84 4.25 -7.83
N SER A 2 -18.06 4.52 -7.36
CA SER A 2 -18.32 5.45 -6.22
C SER A 2 -17.56 5.06 -4.95
N ASP A 3 -17.53 3.77 -4.64
CA ASP A 3 -17.03 3.27 -3.36
C ASP A 3 -15.51 3.31 -3.30
N PHE A 4 -14.83 2.96 -4.38
CA PHE A 4 -13.38 3.11 -4.49
C PHE A 4 -12.96 4.58 -4.38
N LYS A 5 -13.64 5.49 -5.09
CA LYS A 5 -13.34 6.92 -5.00
C LYS A 5 -13.52 7.43 -3.56
N ALA A 6 -14.60 7.05 -2.89
CA ALA A 6 -14.83 7.45 -1.50
C ALA A 6 -13.73 6.94 -0.56
N ILE A 7 -13.27 5.70 -0.76
CA ILE A 7 -12.14 5.13 -0.01
C ILE A 7 -10.87 5.96 -0.24
N VAL A 8 -10.53 6.26 -1.50
CA VAL A 8 -9.36 7.07 -1.87
C VAL A 8 -9.44 8.46 -1.25
N ASP A 9 -10.57 9.16 -1.38
CA ASP A 9 -10.74 10.52 -0.86
C ASP A 9 -10.50 10.61 0.66
N SER A 10 -10.92 9.57 1.41
CA SER A 10 -10.77 9.47 2.87
C SER A 10 -9.45 8.83 3.35
N SER A 11 -8.60 8.33 2.45
CA SER A 11 -7.54 7.39 2.85
C SER A 11 -6.46 7.98 3.76
N PHE A 12 -6.38 9.30 3.84
CA PHE A 12 -5.42 10.03 4.69
C PHE A 12 -6.01 10.51 6.03
N ASP A 13 -7.30 10.28 6.28
CA ASP A 13 -8.00 10.89 7.43
C ASP A 13 -7.50 10.37 8.79
N ASN A 14 -6.94 9.15 8.81
CA ASN A 14 -6.47 8.47 10.03
C ASN A 14 -4.97 8.19 10.05
N GLY A 15 -4.21 8.74 9.11
CA GLY A 15 -2.77 8.50 8.99
C GLY A 15 -2.31 8.43 7.54
N VAL A 16 -1.08 7.97 7.32
CA VAL A 16 -0.50 7.84 5.98
C VAL A 16 -0.83 6.44 5.43
N PRO A 17 -1.65 6.32 4.37
CA PRO A 17 -1.88 5.05 3.70
C PRO A 17 -0.69 4.69 2.82
N PHE A 18 -0.64 3.43 2.40
CA PHE A 18 0.14 3.01 1.25
C PHE A 18 -0.79 2.77 0.07
N TRP A 19 -0.46 3.37 -1.07
CA TRP A 19 -1.13 3.10 -2.33
C TRP A 19 -0.08 2.80 -3.38
N ILE A 20 -0.30 1.72 -4.13
CA ILE A 20 0.49 1.35 -5.30
C ILE A 20 -0.45 1.01 -6.45
N TYR A 21 -0.03 1.31 -7.67
CA TYR A 21 -0.80 0.97 -8.86
C TYR A 21 0.09 0.27 -9.88
N THR A 22 -0.50 -0.65 -10.64
CA THR A 22 0.16 -1.36 -11.72
C THR A 22 -0.57 -1.10 -13.04
N SER A 23 -0.28 -1.90 -14.07
CA SER A 23 -1.09 -1.95 -15.28
C SER A 23 -2.41 -2.69 -15.08
N ASP A 24 -2.54 -3.51 -14.04
CA ASP A 24 -3.61 -4.50 -13.91
C ASP A 24 -4.50 -4.25 -12.69
N TYR A 25 -3.97 -3.58 -11.65
CA TYR A 25 -4.72 -3.29 -10.43
C TYR A 25 -4.19 -2.07 -9.66
N ILE A 26 -4.95 -1.67 -8.65
CA ILE A 26 -4.55 -0.74 -7.60
C ILE A 26 -4.63 -1.46 -6.26
N PHE A 27 -3.57 -1.37 -5.45
CA PHE A 27 -3.55 -1.90 -4.10
C PHE A 27 -3.40 -0.77 -3.07
N GLY A 28 -4.14 -0.87 -1.98
CA GLY A 28 -4.15 0.07 -0.88
C GLY A 28 -4.06 -0.61 0.48
N MET A 29 -3.27 -0.02 1.38
CA MET A 29 -3.25 -0.34 2.80
C MET A 29 -3.51 0.95 3.59
N ILE A 30 -4.70 1.06 4.18
CA ILE A 30 -5.23 2.33 4.70
C ILE A 30 -5.48 2.21 6.20
N PRO A 31 -5.02 3.17 7.04
CA PRO A 31 -5.33 3.15 8.46
C PRO A 31 -6.83 3.38 8.69
N VAL A 32 -7.47 2.51 9.48
CA VAL A 32 -8.90 2.65 9.83
C VAL A 32 -9.09 3.61 10.99
N ASP A 33 -8.08 3.75 11.85
CA ASP A 33 -8.07 4.67 12.98
C ASP A 33 -6.65 5.18 13.26
N ALA A 34 -6.58 6.32 13.96
CA ALA A 34 -5.32 7.01 14.26
C ALA A 34 -4.37 6.21 15.17
N SER A 35 -4.83 5.12 15.81
CA SER A 35 -3.97 4.26 16.60
C SER A 35 -3.10 3.35 15.73
N GLY A 36 -3.46 3.18 14.45
CA GLY A 36 -2.77 2.29 13.52
C GLY A 36 -2.90 0.81 13.88
N THR A 37 -3.87 0.43 14.72
CA THR A 37 -4.08 -0.97 15.13
C THR A 37 -4.88 -1.77 14.11
N ARG A 38 -5.69 -1.09 13.30
CA ARG A 38 -6.54 -1.69 12.26
C ARG A 38 -6.33 -1.00 10.92
N TRP A 39 -6.28 -1.82 9.89
CA TRP A 39 -5.98 -1.39 8.53
C TRP A 39 -6.95 -2.04 7.55
N LYS A 40 -7.34 -1.26 6.56
CA LYS A 40 -8.17 -1.68 5.45
C LYS A 40 -7.26 -1.97 4.27
N GLU A 41 -7.29 -3.21 3.82
CA GLU A 41 -6.74 -3.61 2.54
C GLU A 41 -7.77 -3.36 1.46
N VAL A 42 -7.32 -2.79 0.36
CA VAL A 42 -8.13 -2.45 -0.81
C VAL A 42 -7.41 -2.97 -2.02
N SER A 43 -8.09 -3.73 -2.86
CA SER A 43 -7.61 -4.09 -4.19
C SER A 43 -8.67 -3.75 -5.21
N TYR A 44 -8.28 -3.03 -6.27
CA TYR A 44 -9.13 -2.74 -7.42
C TYR A 44 -8.50 -3.34 -8.67
N THR A 45 -9.06 -4.43 -9.18
CA THR A 45 -8.56 -5.13 -10.38
C THR A 45 -9.27 -4.60 -11.63
N PHE A 46 -8.51 -4.26 -12.68
CA PHE A 46 -9.09 -3.71 -13.92
C PHE A 46 -9.73 -4.76 -14.83
N GLU A 47 -9.28 -6.02 -14.72
CA GLU A 47 -9.81 -7.12 -15.54
C GLU A 47 -11.20 -7.60 -15.11
N GLU A 48 -11.54 -7.51 -13.81
CA GLU A 48 -12.81 -8.00 -13.26
C GLU A 48 -13.91 -6.93 -13.31
N GLN A 49 -14.62 -6.83 -14.44
CA GLN A 49 -15.61 -5.75 -14.65
C GLN A 49 -16.82 -5.80 -13.70
N ASP A 50 -17.24 -6.99 -13.26
CA ASP A 50 -18.46 -7.14 -12.46
C ASP A 50 -18.27 -6.77 -10.98
N ASN A 51 -17.11 -7.14 -10.40
CA ASN A 51 -16.78 -6.87 -9.00
C ASN A 51 -15.29 -6.54 -8.85
N PRO A 52 -14.83 -5.41 -9.41
CA PRO A 52 -13.40 -5.07 -9.45
C PRO A 52 -12.81 -4.78 -8.07
N LEU A 53 -13.65 -4.45 -7.08
CA LEU A 53 -13.23 -3.93 -5.79
C LEU A 53 -13.32 -4.99 -4.70
N PHE A 54 -12.17 -5.35 -4.14
CA PHE A 54 -12.03 -6.12 -2.91
C PHE A 54 -11.63 -5.20 -1.76
N VAL A 55 -12.32 -5.34 -0.62
CA VAL A 55 -12.03 -4.58 0.61
C VAL A 55 -12.13 -5.50 1.82
N THR A 56 -11.15 -5.43 2.70
CA THR A 56 -11.19 -6.17 3.96
C THR A 56 -10.39 -5.45 5.04
N GLU A 57 -10.68 -5.72 6.31
CA GLU A 57 -10.03 -5.10 7.46
C GLU A 57 -9.27 -6.15 8.26
N ARG A 58 -8.04 -5.82 8.67
CA ARG A 58 -7.19 -6.70 9.49
C ARG A 58 -6.45 -5.90 10.56
N ALA A 59 -5.93 -6.61 11.56
CA ALA A 59 -5.04 -6.04 12.55
C ALA A 59 -3.68 -5.65 11.91
N ALA A 60 -2.97 -4.72 12.55
CA ALA A 60 -1.72 -4.17 12.04
C ALA A 60 -0.63 -5.22 11.76
N ASP A 61 -0.47 -6.22 12.63
CA ASP A 61 0.55 -7.27 12.44
C ASP A 61 0.33 -8.06 11.14
N LEU A 62 -0.93 -8.42 10.86
CA LEU A 62 -1.26 -9.15 9.64
C LEU A 62 -1.19 -8.24 8.41
N SER A 63 -1.65 -7.00 8.55
CA SER A 63 -1.59 -6.00 7.47
C SER A 63 -0.16 -5.68 7.06
N PHE A 64 0.78 -5.65 8.01
CA PHE A 64 2.20 -5.54 7.74
C PHE A 64 2.72 -6.71 6.89
N GLN A 65 2.33 -7.95 7.21
CA GLN A 65 2.73 -9.13 6.43
C GLN A 65 2.19 -9.08 5.01
N PHE A 66 0.90 -8.72 4.84
CA PHE A 66 0.28 -8.61 3.52
C PHE A 66 0.88 -7.47 2.69
N LEU A 67 1.21 -6.33 3.31
CA LEU A 67 1.91 -5.25 2.62
C LEU A 67 3.29 -5.68 2.13
N LEU A 68 4.07 -6.40 2.95
CA LEU A 68 5.35 -6.93 2.52
C LEU A 68 5.19 -7.96 1.40
N GLU A 69 4.23 -8.87 1.51
CA GLU A 69 3.94 -9.85 0.47
C GLU A 69 3.57 -9.18 -0.86
N GLU A 70 2.73 -8.15 -0.81
CA GLU A 70 2.35 -7.37 -1.98
C GLU A 70 3.57 -6.70 -2.63
N VAL A 71 4.39 -6.00 -1.86
CA VAL A 71 5.60 -5.34 -2.41
C VAL A 71 6.61 -6.36 -2.93
N GLU A 72 6.84 -7.46 -2.22
CA GLU A 72 7.86 -8.45 -2.58
C GLU A 72 7.44 -9.34 -3.75
N LYS A 73 6.15 -9.69 -3.84
CA LYS A 73 5.64 -10.67 -4.81
C LYS A 73 4.69 -10.06 -5.84
N GLY A 74 3.71 -9.26 -5.41
CA GLY A 74 2.73 -8.65 -6.32
C GLY A 74 3.37 -7.63 -7.25
N VAL A 75 4.05 -6.65 -6.66
CA VAL A 75 4.66 -5.52 -7.38
C VAL A 75 5.87 -5.92 -8.22
N SER A 76 6.58 -6.98 -7.81
CA SER A 76 7.80 -7.42 -8.50
C SER A 76 7.56 -7.96 -9.91
N PHE A 77 6.32 -8.31 -10.26
CA PHE A 77 5.94 -8.61 -11.65
C PHE A 77 5.85 -7.36 -12.55
N TYR A 78 5.72 -6.17 -11.97
CA TYR A 78 5.49 -4.91 -12.69
C TYR A 78 6.66 -3.93 -12.59
N VAL A 79 7.54 -4.13 -11.61
CA VAL A 79 8.68 -3.25 -11.34
C VAL A 79 9.96 -4.07 -11.44
N GLU A 80 10.53 -4.13 -12.64
CA GLU A 80 11.68 -4.99 -12.97
C GLU A 80 12.93 -4.71 -12.12
N ASP A 81 13.16 -3.45 -11.74
CA ASP A 81 14.31 -3.01 -10.96
C ASP A 81 14.06 -3.01 -9.44
N LEU A 82 12.95 -3.60 -8.97
CA LEU A 82 12.61 -3.64 -7.56
C LEU A 82 13.65 -4.39 -6.73
N ARG A 83 14.28 -3.69 -5.80
CA ARG A 83 15.32 -4.22 -4.92
C ARG A 83 14.73 -4.92 -3.70
N ILE A 84 14.05 -6.03 -3.93
CA ILE A 84 13.43 -6.89 -2.89
C ILE A 84 14.36 -7.18 -1.70
N PRO A 85 15.68 -7.48 -1.87
CA PRO A 85 16.56 -7.69 -0.74
C PRO A 85 16.60 -6.51 0.24
N LEU A 86 16.52 -5.27 -0.25
CA LEU A 86 16.53 -4.09 0.61
C LEU A 86 15.23 -3.93 1.40
N VAL A 87 14.08 -4.29 0.80
CA VAL A 87 12.78 -4.30 1.49
C VAL A 87 12.84 -5.27 2.67
N LYS A 88 13.37 -6.48 2.43
CA LYS A 88 13.56 -7.52 3.46
C LYS A 88 14.53 -7.09 4.54
N GLU A 89 15.65 -6.46 4.18
CA GLU A 89 16.62 -5.92 5.14
C GLU A 89 15.97 -4.88 6.06
N PHE A 90 15.19 -3.96 5.51
CA PHE A 90 14.48 -2.96 6.31
C PHE A 90 13.43 -3.62 7.22
N ALA A 91 12.62 -4.53 6.68
CA ALA A 91 11.60 -5.24 7.45
C ALA A 91 12.18 -5.99 8.66
N LYS A 92 13.37 -6.59 8.53
CA LYS A 92 14.09 -7.23 9.64
C LYS A 92 14.45 -6.28 10.77
N THR A 93 14.75 -5.01 10.46
CA THR A 93 15.03 -4.00 11.52
C THR A 93 13.81 -3.69 12.39
N LEU A 94 12.62 -4.11 11.96
CA LEU A 94 11.37 -3.92 12.67
C LEU A 94 10.95 -5.15 13.50
N GLU A 95 11.75 -6.22 13.51
CA GLU A 95 11.51 -7.38 14.35
C GLU A 95 11.43 -6.98 15.84
N GLY A 96 10.51 -7.60 16.58
CA GLY A 96 10.24 -7.27 17.98
C GLY A 96 9.39 -6.01 18.22
N LYS A 97 9.15 -5.18 17.19
CA LYS A 97 8.28 -4.00 17.32
C LYS A 97 6.78 -4.36 17.29
N PRO A 98 5.89 -3.54 17.89
CA PRO A 98 4.45 -3.70 17.76
C PRO A 98 3.97 -3.52 16.32
N GLY A 99 2.90 -4.23 15.93
CA GLY A 99 2.29 -4.14 14.59
C GLY A 99 2.07 -2.72 14.07
N PRO A 100 1.44 -1.81 14.84
CA PRO A 100 1.24 -0.43 14.42
C PRO A 100 2.55 0.32 14.09
N GLU A 101 3.63 0.05 14.84
CA GLU A 101 4.92 0.66 14.56
C GLU A 101 5.54 0.09 13.28
N LYS A 102 5.42 -1.24 13.07
CA LYS A 102 5.97 -1.92 11.88
C LYS A 102 5.36 -1.39 10.58
N ILE A 103 4.03 -1.39 10.49
CA ILE A 103 3.33 -0.98 9.27
C ILE A 103 3.57 0.51 8.95
N ASN A 104 3.48 1.39 9.95
CA ASN A 104 3.77 2.81 9.73
C ASN A 104 5.23 3.04 9.30
N ALA A 105 6.18 2.33 9.91
CA ALA A 105 7.60 2.47 9.58
C ALA A 105 7.91 2.00 8.15
N VAL A 106 7.36 0.86 7.71
CA VAL A 106 7.59 0.37 6.33
C VAL A 106 6.93 1.26 5.28
N ILE A 107 5.73 1.77 5.54
CA ILE A 107 5.06 2.72 4.64
C ILE A 107 5.87 4.01 4.52
N ALA A 108 6.31 4.57 5.65
CA ALA A 108 7.14 5.76 5.66
C ALA A 108 8.47 5.55 4.92
N GLU A 109 9.12 4.40 5.09
CA GLU A 109 10.36 4.07 4.38
C GLU A 109 10.14 3.97 2.87
N LEU A 110 9.11 3.24 2.42
CA LEU A 110 8.82 3.07 0.99
C LEU A 110 8.46 4.39 0.31
N ILE A 111 7.72 5.28 1.00
CA ILE A 111 7.35 6.61 0.47
C ILE A 111 8.56 7.54 0.40
N ASN A 112 9.28 7.68 1.51
CA ASN A 112 10.35 8.69 1.64
C ASN A 112 11.64 8.28 0.93
N ASN A 113 11.90 6.97 0.80
CA ASN A 113 13.12 6.42 0.23
C ASN A 113 12.83 5.57 -1.02
N SER A 114 11.73 5.83 -1.74
CA SER A 114 11.27 5.01 -2.88
C SER A 114 12.38 4.75 -3.92
N SER A 115 13.21 5.75 -4.22
CA SER A 115 14.31 5.66 -5.19
C SER A 115 15.42 4.68 -4.80
N ARG A 116 15.51 4.31 -3.52
CA ARG A 116 16.41 3.26 -3.03
C ARG A 116 15.93 1.87 -3.46
N TYR A 117 14.62 1.70 -3.62
CA TYR A 117 13.96 0.42 -3.90
C TYR A 117 13.71 0.20 -5.39
N SER A 118 13.39 1.25 -6.14
CA SER A 118 13.26 1.23 -7.61
C SER A 118 13.35 2.66 -8.14
N SER A 119 13.84 2.82 -9.37
CA SER A 119 13.86 4.10 -10.07
C SER A 119 12.45 4.64 -10.39
N ASN A 120 11.45 3.77 -10.47
CA ASN A 120 10.08 4.12 -10.85
C ASN A 120 9.03 3.31 -10.08
N LEU A 121 9.13 3.30 -8.74
CA LEU A 121 8.12 2.65 -7.89
C LEU A 121 6.76 3.40 -8.00
N PRO A 122 5.68 2.75 -8.47
CA PRO A 122 4.43 3.42 -8.82
C PRO A 122 3.50 3.63 -7.61
N ILE A 123 3.99 4.36 -6.62
CA ILE A 123 3.28 4.64 -5.36
C ILE A 123 2.75 6.07 -5.29
N ILE A 124 1.68 6.27 -4.52
CA ILE A 124 1.22 7.60 -4.12
C ILE A 124 2.00 8.02 -2.85
N LYS A 125 2.64 9.18 -2.90
CA LYS A 125 3.48 9.71 -1.83
C LYS A 125 2.78 10.76 -0.98
N SER A 126 1.74 11.40 -1.51
CA SER A 126 1.03 12.49 -0.83
C SER A 126 -0.44 12.59 -1.26
N LYS A 127 -1.22 13.33 -0.48
CA LYS A 127 -2.68 13.49 -0.67
C LYS A 127 -3.03 14.14 -2.02
N ASP A 128 -2.19 15.03 -2.52
CA ASP A 128 -2.39 15.71 -3.80
C ASP A 128 -2.21 14.79 -5.03
N GLU A 129 -1.53 13.66 -4.87
CA GLU A 129 -1.33 12.68 -5.94
C GLU A 129 -2.50 11.69 -6.09
N LEU A 130 -3.47 11.67 -5.15
CA LEU A 130 -4.58 10.72 -5.12
C LEU A 130 -5.42 10.71 -6.41
N GLY A 131 -5.49 11.83 -7.12
CA GLY A 131 -6.18 11.92 -8.41
C GLY A 131 -5.67 10.90 -9.44
N THR A 132 -4.40 10.50 -9.33
CA THR A 132 -3.76 9.47 -10.17
C THR A 132 -4.51 8.14 -10.09
N LEU A 133 -4.93 7.72 -8.88
CA LEU A 133 -5.64 6.46 -8.70
C LEU A 133 -7.00 6.47 -9.38
N THR A 134 -7.75 7.56 -9.21
CA THR A 134 -9.09 7.69 -9.80
C THR A 134 -9.05 7.85 -11.32
N SER A 135 -7.96 8.39 -11.89
CA SER A 135 -7.79 8.51 -13.34
C SER A 135 -7.49 7.19 -14.07
N LYS A 136 -7.16 6.12 -13.32
CA LYS A 136 -6.85 4.79 -13.85
C LYS A 136 -8.08 3.91 -14.01
N ILE A 137 -9.23 4.36 -13.52
CA ILE A 137 -10.51 3.62 -13.49
C ILE A 137 -11.48 4.25 -14.48
#